data_AF-A0A318TJN2-F1
#
_entry.id   AF-A0A318TJN2-F1
#
_cell.length_a   1.000
_cell.length_b   1.000
_cell.length_c   1.000
_cell.angle_alpha   90.00
_cell.angle_beta   90.00
_cell.angle_gamma   90.00
#
_symmetry.space_group_name_H-M   'P 1'
#
loop_
_entity.id
_entity.type
_entity.pdbx_description
1 polymer ?
#
loop_
_entity_poly.entity_id
_entity_poly.type
_entity_poly.pdbx_seq_one_letter_code
_entity_poly.pdbx_strand_id
1 'polypeptide(L)' 'MGRRGSSSDASAGDGGALEAAVYVVETTTNLAFMARRHRLDMLGYLLDMARMEAAEIVRLHQGGAPSPEQR' A
#
# COMPACT_ATOMS: atom_id res chain seq x y z
N MET A 1 15.82 -31.10 9.03
CA MET A 1 15.73 -29.89 9.89
C MET A 1 15.90 -28.68 8.99
N GLY A 2 14.82 -28.13 8.45
CA GLY A 2 14.86 -26.93 7.59
C GLY A 2 14.00 -25.85 8.23
N ARG A 3 14.64 -24.84 8.82
CA ARG A 3 13.92 -23.70 9.41
C ARG A 3 14.58 -22.39 8.98
N ARG A 4 13.74 -21.60 8.31
CA ARG A 4 13.67 -20.14 8.40
C ARG A 4 14.74 -19.40 7.60
N GLY A 5 14.45 -19.17 6.32
CA GLY A 5 14.97 -17.98 5.64
C GLY A 5 14.47 -16.76 6.42
N SER A 6 15.40 -16.11 7.12
CA SER A 6 15.16 -14.88 7.87
C SER A 6 14.92 -13.76 6.87
N SER A 7 13.69 -13.26 6.89
CA SER A 7 13.20 -12.06 6.23
C SER A 7 13.83 -10.81 6.85
N SER A 8 15.06 -10.49 6.52
CA SER A 8 15.70 -9.27 7.02
C SER A 8 16.83 -8.77 6.13
N ASP A 9 16.61 -8.72 4.83
CA ASP A 9 17.34 -7.76 3.99
C ASP A 9 16.36 -6.67 3.60
N ALA A 10 16.06 -5.85 4.61
CA ALA A 10 15.49 -4.54 4.40
C ALA A 10 16.56 -3.73 3.66
N SER A 11 16.43 -3.65 2.34
CA SER A 11 17.11 -2.62 1.55
C SER A 11 16.68 -1.25 2.09
N ALA A 12 17.47 -0.74 3.02
CA ALA A 12 17.45 0.62 3.49
C ALA A 12 17.85 1.51 2.31
N GLY A 13 16.88 2.06 1.58
CA GLY A 13 17.18 2.99 0.50
C GLY A 13 16.02 3.53 -0.35
N ASP A 14 14.88 2.85 -0.45
CA ASP A 14 13.85 3.19 -1.46
C ASP A 14 12.45 3.51 -0.89
N GLY A 15 12.34 3.53 0.44
CA GLY A 15 11.05 3.61 1.12
C GLY A 15 10.38 2.25 1.22
N GLY A 16 10.01 1.85 2.44
CA GLY A 16 9.48 0.50 2.70
C GLY A 16 8.16 0.24 1.95
N ALA A 17 7.71 -1.01 1.94
CA ALA A 17 6.44 -1.39 1.30
C ALA A 17 5.24 -0.53 1.76
N LEU A 18 5.26 -0.05 3.00
CA LEU A 18 4.28 0.90 3.54
C LEU A 18 4.37 2.28 2.87
N GLU A 19 5.57 2.83 2.71
CA GLU A 19 5.79 4.14 2.10
C GLU A 19 5.41 4.11 0.62
N ALA A 20 5.78 3.04 -0.09
CA ALA A 20 5.31 2.79 -1.45
C ALA A 20 3.78 2.72 -1.53
N ALA A 21 3.13 2.03 -0.58
CA ALA A 21 1.66 1.94 -0.55
C ALA A 21 1.01 3.32 -0.30
N VAL A 22 1.54 4.13 0.62
CA VAL A 22 1.08 5.50 0.85
C VAL A 22 1.22 6.35 -0.42
N TYR A 23 2.39 6.30 -1.06
CA TYR A 23 2.64 7.01 -2.31
C TYR A 23 1.65 6.61 -3.42
N VAL A 24 1.37 5.31 -3.55
CA VAL A 24 0.40 4.80 -4.53
C VAL A 24 -1.01 5.32 -4.23
N VAL A 25 -1.44 5.35 -2.96
CA VAL A 25 -2.75 5.91 -2.57
C VAL A 25 -2.88 7.37 -2.99
N GLU A 26 -1.88 8.20 -2.71
CA GLU A 26 -1.89 9.62 -3.04
C GLU A 26 -1.88 9.84 -4.57
N THR A 27 -0.97 9.16 -5.26
CA THR A 27 -0.80 9.30 -6.71
C THR A 27 -2.05 8.86 -7.47
N THR A 28 -2.60 7.69 -7.14
CA THR A 28 -3.80 7.15 -7.80
C THR A 28 -5.04 8.01 -7.54
N THR A 29 -5.14 8.66 -6.37
CA THR A 29 -6.21 9.61 -6.09
C THR A 29 -6.19 10.80 -7.06
N ASN A 30 -5.01 11.40 -7.25
CA ASN A 30 -4.86 12.54 -8.16
C ASN A 30 -5.11 12.14 -9.63
N LEU A 31 -4.59 10.98 -10.04
CA LEU A 31 -4.79 10.48 -11.41
C LEU A 31 -6.25 10.10 -11.68
N ALA A 32 -6.96 9.50 -10.71
CA ALA A 32 -8.37 9.15 -10.87
C ALA A 32 -9.23 10.40 -11.08
N PHE A 33 -8.93 11.48 -10.35
CA PHE A 33 -9.56 12.78 -10.56
C PHE A 33 -9.33 13.31 -11.99
N MET A 34 -8.09 13.26 -12.48
CA MET A 34 -7.77 13.67 -13.85
C MET A 34 -8.47 12.78 -14.90
N ALA A 35 -8.46 11.46 -14.71
CA ALA A 35 -9.11 10.52 -15.62
C ALA A 35 -10.61 10.82 -15.76
N ARG A 36 -11.31 11.05 -14.64
CA ARG A 36 -12.74 11.42 -14.65
C ARG A 36 -12.97 12.77 -15.33
N ARG A 37 -12.10 13.77 -15.08
CA ARG A 37 -12.16 15.08 -15.76
C ARG A 37 -12.06 14.96 -17.29
N HIS A 38 -11.27 14.00 -17.79
CA HIS A 38 -11.06 13.77 -19.21
C HIS A 38 -11.97 12.67 -19.80
N ARG A 39 -12.97 12.17 -19.06
CA ARG A 39 -13.90 11.11 -19.48
C ARG A 39 -13.20 9.79 -19.84
N LEU A 40 -12.15 9.45 -19.11
CA LEU A 40 -11.42 8.19 -19.21
C LEU A 40 -11.95 7.21 -18.15
N ASP A 41 -13.20 6.76 -18.31
CA ASP A 41 -13.94 6.09 -17.23
C ASP A 41 -13.31 4.76 -16.78
N MET A 42 -12.88 3.92 -17.73
CA MET A 42 -12.18 2.66 -17.40
C MET A 42 -10.86 2.91 -16.68
N LEU A 43 -10.10 3.95 -17.06
CA LEU A 43 -8.86 4.31 -16.37
C LEU A 43 -9.15 4.81 -14.96
N GLY A 44 -10.18 5.64 -14.78
CA GLY A 44 -10.63 6.08 -13.46
C GLY A 44 -10.98 4.91 -12.54
N TYR A 45 -11.72 3.93 -13.07
CA TYR A 45 -12.06 2.70 -12.35
C TYR A 45 -10.83 1.91 -11.91
N LEU A 46 -9.87 1.67 -12.81
CA LEU A 46 -8.64 0.94 -12.48
C LEU A 46 -7.79 1.66 -11.43
N LEU A 47 -7.75 3.00 -11.47
CA LEU A 47 -7.03 3.80 -10.48
C LEU A 47 -7.71 3.76 -9.12
N ASP A 48 -9.05 3.76 -9.06
CA ASP A 48 -9.78 3.56 -7.80
C ASP A 48 -9.54 2.16 -7.21
N MET A 49 -9.49 1.12 -8.05
CA MET A 49 -9.12 -0.24 -7.62
C MET A 49 -7.70 -0.30 -7.05
N ALA A 50 -6.72 0.29 -7.74
CA ALA A 50 -5.34 0.35 -7.28
C ALA A 50 -5.21 1.12 -5.96
N ARG A 51 -5.97 2.22 -5.80
CA ARG A 51 -6.02 2.97 -4.53
C ARG A 51 -6.54 2.11 -3.39
N MET A 52 -7.61 1.36 -3.61
CA MET A 52 -8.20 0.51 -2.57
C MET A 52 -7.24 -0.58 -2.11
N GLU A 53 -6.54 -1.23 -3.04
CA GLU A 53 -5.53 -2.26 -2.72
C GLU A 53 -4.37 -1.66 -1.90
N ALA A 54 -3.84 -0.51 -2.32
CA ALA A 54 -2.77 0.17 -1.61
C ALA A 54 -3.21 0.65 -0.21
N ALA A 55 -4.44 1.15 -0.09
CA ALA A 55 -5.01 1.55 1.20
C ALA A 55 -5.18 0.36 2.15
N GLU A 56 -5.47 -0.84 1.63
CA GLU A 56 -5.55 -2.05 2.43
C GLU A 56 -4.18 -2.46 2.99
N ILE A 57 -3.12 -2.36 2.19
CA ILE A 57 -1.74 -2.60 2.66
C ILE A 57 -1.39 -1.64 3.82
N VAL A 58 -1.74 -0.36 3.70
CA VAL A 58 -1.53 0.63 4.76
C VAL A 58 -2.29 0.24 6.03
N ARG A 59 -3.56 -0.14 5.90
CA ARG A 59 -4.40 -0.56 7.04
C ARG A 59 -3.87 -1.79 7.74
N LEU A 60 -3.48 -2.82 6.99
CA LEU A 60 -2.94 -4.06 7.55
C LEU A 60 -1.62 -3.81 8.29
N HIS A 61 -0.79 -2.89 7.79
CA HIS A 61 0.45 -2.51 8.46
C HIS A 61 0.20 -1.70 9.75
N GLN A 62 -0.82 -0.83 9.76
CA GLN A 62 -1.22 -0.06 10.95
C GLN A 62 -1.98 -0.91 11.98
N GLY A 63 -2.72 -1.94 11.54
CA GLY A 63 -3.44 -2.89 12.39
C GLY A 63 -2.58 -4.04 12.93
N GLY A 64 -1.34 -4.18 12.44
CA GLY A 64 -0.38 -5.21 12.82
C GLY A 64 0.40 -4.92 14.10
N ALA A 65 -0.26 -4.54 15.21
CA ALA A 65 0.26 -4.71 16.57
C ALA A 65 -0.80 -4.43 17.66
N PRO A 66 -1.45 -5.45 18.23
CA PRO A 66 -1.64 -5.51 19.67
C PRO A 66 -0.41 -6.20 20.27
N SER A 67 0.38 -5.46 21.05
CA SER A 67 1.37 -6.07 21.95
C SER A 67 0.65 -7.11 22.83
N PRO A 68 0.97 -8.41 22.72
CA PRO A 68 0.57 -9.34 23.76
C PRO A 68 1.52 -9.14 24.95
N GLU A 69 0.96 -9.20 26.16
CA GLU A 69 1.69 -9.38 27.42
C GLU A 69 2.29 -8.12 28.08
N GLN A 70 1.40 -7.23 28.54
CA GLN A 70 1.47 -6.72 29.91
C GLN A 70 0.31 -7.36 30.69
N ARG A 71 0.54 -8.58 31.19
CA ARG A 71 -0.36 -9.29 32.12
C ARG A 71 0.46 -9.96 33.19
#